data_AF-A0A7Y0H1Y1-F1
#
_entry.id   AF-A0A7Y0H1Y1-F1
#
_cell.length_a   1.000
_cell.length_b   1.000
_cell.length_c   1.000
_cell.angle_alpha   90.00
_cell.angle_beta   90.00
_cell.angle_gamma   90.00
#
_symmetry.space_group_name_H-M   'P 1'
#
loop_
_entity.id
_entity.type
_entity.pdbx_description
1 polymer ?
#
loop_
_entity_poly.entity_id
_entity_poly.type
_entity_poly.pdbx_seq_one_letter_code
_entity_poly.pdbx_strand_id
1 'polypeptide(L)'
;MWRERRPDVALELVHVSAIDGGDVLRSGAADAGLVRLPVDRTGLCVIPLYTEVPVVVVPADHEITAFADVAIADLADEIVLHPLDDLLAWEHLPGTPAVERPATTGDAVELVAAGIGVLVVPQSLARLHHRRDVTYRPVTDGPGSQVALAWVEERTTDLVEELVGIVRGRTARSSRGRVPRAPEPEGASGTGGSRGGSGARGGSGARGGSGANGSGGSKGGGGSNDGAKSSGGAKGGDRRKPTPRVPGDERARSPRGASGGRAKPATRRGKPGPRGSR
;
A
#
# COMPACT_ATOMS: atom_id res chain seq x y z
N MET A 1 20.35 -4.82 -13.33
CA MET A 1 20.89 -4.69 -11.96
C MET A 1 21.08 -6.02 -11.21
N TRP A 2 20.05 -6.82 -10.89
CA TRP A 2 20.29 -8.12 -10.20
C TRP A 2 21.20 -9.04 -11.03
N ARG A 3 20.82 -9.33 -12.29
CA ARG A 3 21.62 -10.16 -13.21
C ARG A 3 23.05 -9.63 -13.45
N GLU A 4 23.26 -8.33 -13.29
CA GLU A 4 24.60 -7.73 -13.39
C GLU A 4 25.44 -7.95 -12.13
N ARG A 5 24.81 -7.94 -10.95
CA ARG A 5 25.48 -8.09 -9.65
C ARG A 5 25.66 -9.55 -9.24
N ARG A 6 24.72 -10.42 -9.63
CA ARG A 6 24.71 -11.85 -9.37
C ARG A 6 24.41 -12.62 -10.65
N PRO A 7 25.34 -12.62 -11.63
CA PRO A 7 25.17 -13.36 -12.87
C PRO A 7 25.12 -14.87 -12.66
N ASP A 8 25.68 -15.34 -11.54
CA ASP A 8 25.70 -16.74 -11.09
C ASP A 8 24.38 -17.20 -10.44
N VAL A 9 23.47 -16.26 -10.11
CA VAL A 9 22.21 -16.57 -9.43
C VAL A 9 21.03 -16.12 -10.28
N ALA A 10 20.34 -17.08 -10.87
CA ALA A 10 19.13 -16.82 -11.64
C ALA A 10 18.04 -16.23 -10.72
N LEU A 11 17.34 -15.21 -11.23
CA LEU A 11 16.17 -14.66 -10.58
C LEU A 11 14.92 -15.28 -11.20
N GLU A 12 14.26 -16.16 -10.45
CA GLU A 12 12.98 -16.76 -10.82
C GLU A 12 11.83 -15.83 -10.38
N LEU A 13 10.85 -15.61 -11.26
CA LEU A 13 9.69 -14.78 -10.99
C LEU A 13 8.44 -15.63 -11.02
N VAL A 14 7.81 -15.80 -9.86
CA VAL A 14 6.55 -16.51 -9.70
C VAL A 14 5.42 -15.50 -9.63
N HIS A 15 4.45 -15.62 -10.53
CA HIS A 15 3.23 -14.80 -10.48
C HIS A 15 2.25 -15.45 -9.51
N VAL A 16 1.73 -14.64 -8.60
CA VAL A 16 0.77 -15.04 -7.57
C VAL A 16 -0.35 -14.01 -7.53
N SER A 17 -1.52 -14.40 -7.02
CA SER A 17 -2.59 -13.44 -6.77
C SER A 17 -2.09 -12.35 -5.81
N ALA A 18 -2.56 -11.11 -6.01
CA ALA A 18 -2.10 -9.97 -5.22
C ALA A 18 -2.42 -10.09 -3.72
N ILE A 19 -3.44 -10.88 -3.36
CA ILE A 19 -3.83 -11.14 -1.97
C ILE A 19 -3.04 -12.30 -1.32
N ASP A 20 -2.44 -13.20 -2.11
CA ASP A 20 -1.81 -14.44 -1.61
C ASP A 20 -0.31 -14.28 -1.29
N GLY A 21 0.29 -13.12 -1.62
CA GLY A 21 1.74 -12.94 -1.57
C GLY A 21 2.36 -13.20 -0.19
N GLY A 22 1.66 -12.86 0.90
CA GLY A 22 2.15 -13.15 2.26
C GLY A 22 2.24 -14.65 2.55
N ASP A 23 1.26 -15.43 2.12
CA ASP A 23 1.18 -16.87 2.41
C ASP A 23 2.18 -17.66 1.56
N VAL A 24 2.41 -17.22 0.33
CA VAL A 24 3.48 -17.75 -0.55
C VAL A 24 4.84 -17.58 0.12
N LEU A 25 5.12 -16.41 0.71
CA LEU A 25 6.38 -16.17 1.42
C LEU A 25 6.51 -17.04 2.66
N ARG A 26 5.43 -17.22 3.44
CA ARG A 26 5.46 -18.08 4.64
C ARG A 26 5.67 -19.54 4.29
N SER A 27 5.01 -20.04 3.26
CA SER A 27 5.18 -21.43 2.80
C SER A 27 6.60 -21.72 2.30
N GLY A 28 7.37 -20.69 1.94
CA GLY A 28 8.71 -20.83 1.39
C GLY A 28 8.73 -21.11 -0.11
N ALA A 29 7.59 -20.91 -0.79
CA ALA A 29 7.53 -20.98 -2.25
C ALA A 29 8.23 -19.80 -2.95
N ALA A 30 8.56 -18.73 -2.20
CA ALA A 30 9.40 -17.63 -2.66
C ALA A 30 10.28 -17.09 -1.51
N ASP A 31 11.48 -16.61 -1.85
CA ASP A 31 12.43 -16.03 -0.87
C ASP A 31 12.09 -14.58 -0.51
N ALA A 32 11.55 -13.83 -1.48
CA ALA A 32 11.11 -12.43 -1.32
C ALA A 32 9.97 -12.13 -2.30
N GLY A 33 9.11 -11.19 -1.94
CA GLY A 33 7.90 -10.89 -2.71
C GLY A 33 7.54 -9.41 -2.71
N LEU A 34 7.02 -8.94 -3.84
CA LEU A 34 6.31 -7.67 -3.89
C LEU A 34 4.88 -7.93 -3.44
N VAL A 35 4.52 -7.38 -2.28
CA VAL A 35 3.21 -7.55 -1.66
C VAL A 35 2.50 -6.20 -1.58
N ARG A 36 1.17 -6.24 -1.44
CA ARG A 36 0.38 -5.04 -1.14
C ARG A 36 0.07 -4.97 0.33
N LEU A 37 0.00 -3.74 0.84
CA LEU A 37 -0.38 -3.46 2.21
C LEU A 37 -1.87 -3.07 2.30
N PRO A 38 -2.55 -3.43 3.41
CA PRO A 38 -2.01 -4.11 4.58
C PRO A 38 -1.75 -5.62 4.35
N VAL A 39 -0.71 -6.15 4.99
CA VAL A 39 -0.40 -7.58 5.07
C VAL A 39 -0.15 -7.95 6.52
N ASP A 40 -0.52 -9.16 6.93
CA ASP A 40 -0.08 -9.70 8.23
C ASP A 40 1.46 -9.72 8.25
N ARG A 41 2.06 -9.10 9.26
CA ARG A 41 3.52 -8.98 9.39
C ARG A 41 4.15 -10.05 10.26
N THR A 42 3.35 -10.99 10.78
CA THR A 42 3.85 -12.06 11.63
C THR A 42 4.91 -12.88 10.89
N GLY A 43 6.15 -12.84 11.40
CA GLY A 43 7.31 -13.50 10.81
C GLY A 43 7.82 -12.90 9.49
N LEU A 44 7.31 -11.73 9.08
CA LEU A 44 7.70 -11.05 7.84
C LEU A 44 8.42 -9.74 8.13
N CYS A 45 9.60 -9.59 7.52
CA CYS A 45 10.19 -8.29 7.30
C CYS A 45 9.48 -7.60 6.12
N VAL A 46 9.15 -6.31 6.27
CA VAL A 46 8.40 -5.54 5.27
C VAL A 46 9.02 -4.17 5.09
N ILE A 47 9.32 -3.79 3.84
CA ILE A 47 9.81 -2.47 3.45
C ILE A 47 8.82 -1.85 2.45
N PRO A 48 8.08 -0.79 2.82
CA PRO A 48 7.29 -0.02 1.87
C PRO A 48 8.17 0.55 0.75
N LEU A 49 7.70 0.45 -0.49
CA LEU A 49 8.43 0.93 -1.67
C LEU A 49 7.81 2.20 -2.23
N TYR A 50 6.54 2.10 -2.64
CA TYR A 50 5.79 3.21 -3.20
C TYR A 50 4.30 3.00 -2.98
N THR A 51 3.53 4.07 -3.10
CA THR A 51 2.08 4.03 -3.14
C THR A 51 1.64 4.21 -4.58
N GLU A 52 0.87 3.24 -5.07
CA GLU A 52 0.32 3.27 -6.42
C GLU A 52 -0.95 4.12 -6.47
N VAL A 53 -1.05 4.92 -7.54
CA VAL A 53 -2.23 5.76 -7.81
C VAL A 53 -3.39 4.86 -8.24
N PRO A 54 -4.57 5.00 -7.62
CA PRO A 54 -5.78 4.33 -8.09
C PRO A 54 -6.27 4.96 -9.39
N VAL A 55 -6.90 4.15 -10.23
CA VAL A 55 -7.54 4.58 -11.48
C VAL A 55 -8.96 4.01 -11.52
N VAL A 56 -9.89 4.76 -12.09
CA VAL A 56 -11.21 4.25 -12.43
C VAL A 56 -11.15 3.66 -13.83
N VAL A 57 -11.63 2.43 -13.98
CA VAL A 57 -11.81 1.71 -15.24
C VAL A 57 -13.27 1.88 -15.64
N VAL A 58 -13.48 2.30 -16.88
CA VAL A 58 -14.78 2.64 -17.47
C VAL A 58 -14.87 2.12 -18.91
N PRO A 59 -16.07 1.95 -19.49
CA PRO A 59 -16.23 1.76 -20.93
C PRO A 59 -15.50 2.83 -21.74
N ALA A 60 -15.00 2.48 -22.92
CA ALA A 60 -14.24 3.40 -23.77
C ALA A 60 -15.05 4.64 -24.23
N ASP A 61 -16.38 4.55 -24.23
CA ASP A 61 -17.33 5.61 -24.59
C ASP A 61 -18.01 6.29 -23.39
N HIS A 62 -17.56 5.98 -22.16
CA HIS A 62 -18.11 6.56 -20.93
C HIS A 62 -17.83 8.06 -20.81
N GLU A 63 -18.72 8.82 -20.17
CA GLU A 63 -18.58 10.28 -20.02
C GLU A 63 -17.33 10.72 -19.24
N ILE A 64 -16.93 9.92 -18.23
CA ILE A 64 -15.68 10.08 -17.47
C ILE A 64 -14.44 10.21 -18.38
N THR A 65 -14.48 9.64 -19.60
CA THR A 65 -13.34 9.71 -20.53
C THR A 65 -13.02 11.13 -21.02
N ALA A 66 -13.98 12.06 -20.89
CA ALA A 66 -13.81 13.47 -21.21
C ALA A 66 -12.87 14.20 -20.24
N PHE A 67 -12.65 13.66 -19.04
CA PHE A 67 -11.74 14.21 -18.04
C PHE A 67 -10.36 13.57 -18.13
N ALA A 68 -9.31 14.31 -17.74
CA ALA A 68 -7.94 13.77 -17.66
C ALA A 68 -7.72 12.91 -16.40
N ASP A 69 -8.43 13.27 -15.33
CA ASP A 69 -8.46 12.65 -14.02
C ASP A 69 -9.83 12.93 -13.37
N VAL A 70 -10.17 12.18 -12.32
CA VAL A 70 -11.45 12.29 -11.61
C VAL A 70 -11.25 12.30 -10.10
N ALA A 71 -12.22 12.83 -9.37
CA ALA A 71 -12.35 12.66 -7.93
C ALA A 71 -13.33 11.53 -7.62
N ILE A 72 -13.27 10.98 -6.40
CA ILE A 72 -14.25 10.02 -5.86
C ILE A 72 -15.67 10.57 -5.99
N ALA A 73 -15.86 11.88 -5.75
CA ALA A 73 -17.16 12.52 -5.79
C ALA A 73 -17.80 12.48 -7.19
N ASP A 74 -17.00 12.42 -8.25
CA ASP A 74 -17.50 12.30 -9.63
C ASP A 74 -18.07 10.91 -9.91
N LEU A 75 -17.79 9.92 -9.05
CA LEU A 75 -18.33 8.56 -9.13
C LEU A 75 -19.60 8.37 -8.28
N ALA A 76 -20.13 9.43 -7.66
CA ALA A 76 -21.24 9.33 -6.70
C ALA A 76 -22.54 8.78 -7.30
N ASP A 77 -22.77 9.00 -8.59
CA ASP A 77 -23.96 8.54 -9.31
C ASP A 77 -23.72 7.20 -10.06
N GLU A 78 -22.51 6.65 -9.99
CA GLU A 78 -22.13 5.42 -10.69
C GLU A 78 -22.46 4.16 -9.91
N ILE A 79 -22.70 3.07 -10.64
CA ILE A 79 -22.65 1.72 -10.07
C ILE A 79 -21.18 1.33 -9.95
N VAL A 80 -20.71 1.06 -8.73
CA VAL A 80 -19.32 0.69 -8.47
C VAL A 80 -19.20 -0.80 -8.22
N LEU A 81 -18.42 -1.46 -9.08
CA LEU A 81 -18.02 -2.85 -8.93
C LEU A 81 -16.91 -2.95 -7.88
N HIS A 82 -17.07 -3.88 -6.95
CA HIS A 82 -16.13 -4.12 -5.86
C HIS A 82 -15.84 -5.63 -5.77
N PRO A 83 -14.80 -6.14 -6.47
CA PRO A 83 -14.52 -7.58 -6.53
C PRO A 83 -14.04 -8.12 -5.16
N LEU A 84 -14.09 -9.44 -4.98
CA LEU A 84 -13.66 -10.08 -3.73
C LEU A 84 -12.15 -9.97 -3.47
N ASP A 85 -11.36 -9.75 -4.51
CA ASP A 85 -9.90 -9.57 -4.47
C ASP A 85 -9.47 -8.09 -4.50
N ASP A 86 -10.36 -7.14 -4.17
CA ASP A 86 -10.04 -5.71 -4.17
C ASP A 86 -8.87 -5.38 -3.22
N LEU A 87 -7.98 -4.53 -3.70
CA LEU A 87 -6.71 -4.15 -3.08
C LEU A 87 -6.72 -2.71 -2.56
N LEU A 88 -7.85 -2.01 -2.68
CA LEU A 88 -8.05 -0.67 -2.18
C LEU A 88 -8.77 -0.72 -0.82
N ALA A 89 -8.15 -0.11 0.18
CA ALA A 89 -8.70 -0.03 1.53
C ALA A 89 -9.73 1.11 1.62
N TRP A 90 -10.95 0.85 1.15
CA TRP A 90 -12.05 1.81 1.20
C TRP A 90 -12.59 1.97 2.63
N GLU A 91 -12.74 3.22 3.07
CA GLU A 91 -13.58 3.52 4.24
C GLU A 91 -15.07 3.48 3.84
N HIS A 92 -15.39 4.10 2.70
CA HIS A 92 -16.69 4.08 2.05
C HIS A 92 -16.45 3.91 0.54
N LEU A 93 -17.15 2.98 -0.10
CA LEU A 93 -17.07 2.82 -1.55
C LEU A 93 -17.57 4.08 -2.25
N PRO A 94 -16.98 4.47 -3.40
CA PRO A 94 -17.57 5.49 -4.25
C PRO A 94 -18.93 5.03 -4.75
N GLY A 95 -19.83 5.97 -5.01
CA GLY A 95 -21.11 5.71 -5.67
C GLY A 95 -22.00 4.68 -5.00
N THR A 96 -22.76 3.97 -5.83
CA THR A 96 -23.67 2.90 -5.42
C THR A 96 -23.00 1.53 -5.61
N PRO A 97 -22.75 0.76 -4.55
CA PRO A 97 -22.16 -0.58 -4.71
C PRO A 97 -23.05 -1.49 -5.57
N ALA A 98 -22.44 -2.23 -6.49
CA ALA A 98 -23.13 -3.26 -7.23
C ALA A 98 -23.70 -4.34 -6.29
N VAL A 99 -24.88 -4.86 -6.62
CA VAL A 99 -25.60 -5.84 -5.78
C VAL A 99 -24.80 -7.12 -5.60
N GLU A 100 -24.18 -7.61 -6.67
CA GLU A 100 -23.34 -8.80 -6.68
C GLU A 100 -21.89 -8.40 -6.86
N ARG A 101 -21.01 -9.00 -6.06
CA ARG A 101 -19.57 -8.76 -6.11
C ARG A 101 -18.92 -9.77 -7.05
N PRO A 102 -18.17 -9.31 -8.06
CA PRO A 102 -17.40 -10.21 -8.93
C PRO A 102 -16.36 -10.99 -8.10
N ALA A 103 -16.07 -12.22 -8.52
CA ALA A 103 -15.11 -13.06 -7.80
C ALA A 103 -13.69 -12.49 -7.92
N THR A 104 -13.33 -11.97 -9.10
CA THR A 104 -12.01 -11.41 -9.37
C THR A 104 -12.08 -10.02 -9.99
N THR A 105 -10.96 -9.29 -9.94
CA THR A 105 -10.80 -8.02 -10.64
C THR A 105 -10.95 -8.19 -12.15
N GLY A 106 -10.52 -9.33 -12.71
CA GLY A 106 -10.73 -9.66 -14.12
C GLY A 106 -12.22 -9.75 -14.48
N ASP A 107 -13.01 -10.46 -13.68
CA ASP A 107 -14.46 -10.57 -13.87
C ASP A 107 -15.15 -9.20 -13.75
N ALA A 108 -14.68 -8.36 -12.82
CA ALA A 108 -15.19 -6.99 -12.71
C ALA A 108 -14.91 -6.17 -13.98
N VAL A 109 -13.72 -6.28 -14.58
CA VAL A 109 -13.40 -5.60 -15.85
C VAL A 109 -14.28 -6.07 -17.01
N GLU A 110 -14.64 -7.36 -17.06
CA GLU A 110 -15.61 -7.87 -18.04
C GLU A 110 -16.99 -7.20 -17.88
N LEU A 111 -17.44 -6.99 -16.64
CA LEU A 111 -18.70 -6.29 -16.36
C LEU A 111 -18.63 -4.79 -16.67
N VAL A 112 -17.48 -4.15 -16.43
CA VAL A 112 -17.24 -2.77 -16.88
C VAL A 112 -17.37 -2.70 -18.40
N ALA A 113 -16.73 -3.60 -19.14
CA ALA A 113 -16.81 -3.64 -20.60
C ALA A 113 -18.25 -3.84 -21.11
N ALA A 114 -19.09 -4.53 -20.34
CA ALA A 114 -20.51 -4.71 -20.61
C ALA A 114 -21.39 -3.51 -20.20
N GLY A 115 -20.81 -2.43 -19.65
CA GLY A 115 -21.51 -1.21 -19.24
C GLY A 115 -22.32 -1.35 -17.94
N ILE A 116 -22.02 -2.36 -17.11
CA ILE A 116 -22.77 -2.61 -15.86
C ILE A 116 -22.42 -1.60 -14.77
N GLY A 117 -21.21 -1.03 -14.82
CA GLY A 117 -20.73 -0.05 -13.85
C GLY A 117 -19.25 0.26 -14.07
N VAL A 118 -18.64 0.92 -13.08
CA VAL A 118 -17.25 1.32 -13.07
C VAL A 118 -16.47 0.55 -12.00
N LEU A 119 -15.15 0.50 -12.13
CA LEU A 119 -14.28 -0.23 -11.20
C LEU A 119 -13.07 0.63 -10.85
N VAL A 120 -12.80 0.85 -9.57
CA VAL A 120 -11.57 1.54 -9.13
C VAL A 120 -10.53 0.52 -8.69
N VAL A 121 -9.34 0.57 -9.30
CA VAL A 121 -8.24 -0.39 -9.04
C VAL A 121 -6.88 0.31 -9.07
N PRO A 122 -5.82 -0.29 -8.51
CA PRO A 122 -4.46 0.17 -8.77
C PRO A 122 -4.13 0.16 -10.27
N GLN A 123 -3.39 1.16 -10.76
CA GLN A 123 -3.10 1.33 -12.19
C GLN A 123 -2.50 0.08 -12.89
N SER A 124 -1.69 -0.69 -12.18
CA SER A 124 -1.08 -1.93 -12.65
C SER A 124 -2.10 -3.02 -12.94
N LEU A 125 -3.20 -3.11 -12.18
CA LEU A 125 -4.30 -4.03 -12.47
C LEU A 125 -5.13 -3.58 -13.66
N ALA A 126 -5.38 -2.28 -13.80
CA ALA A 126 -6.01 -1.74 -15.02
C ALA A 126 -5.18 -2.05 -16.27
N ARG A 127 -3.84 -1.99 -16.16
CA ARG A 127 -2.92 -2.40 -17.24
C ARG A 127 -2.91 -3.91 -17.48
N LEU A 128 -2.97 -4.72 -16.42
CA LEU A 128 -2.96 -6.18 -16.51
C LEU A 128 -4.21 -6.70 -17.24
N HIS A 129 -5.38 -6.11 -16.94
CA HIS A 129 -6.67 -6.48 -17.54
C HIS A 129 -7.08 -5.57 -18.70
N HIS A 130 -6.11 -4.87 -19.32
CA HIS A 130 -6.40 -3.95 -20.40
C HIS A 130 -7.06 -4.66 -21.60
N ARG A 131 -8.12 -4.05 -22.12
CA ARG A 131 -8.85 -4.46 -23.32
C ARG A 131 -9.33 -3.22 -24.09
N ARG A 132 -9.69 -3.37 -25.36
CA ARG A 132 -9.91 -2.23 -26.29
C ARG A 132 -11.16 -1.39 -26.01
N ASP A 133 -12.15 -1.99 -25.37
CA ASP A 133 -13.48 -1.46 -25.06
C ASP A 133 -13.58 -0.89 -23.64
N VAL A 134 -12.47 -0.88 -22.88
CA VAL A 134 -12.36 -0.15 -21.61
C VAL A 134 -11.15 0.78 -21.64
N THR A 135 -11.21 1.83 -20.83
CA THR A 135 -10.10 2.74 -20.58
C THR A 135 -10.05 3.09 -19.10
N TYR A 136 -9.01 3.80 -18.66
CA TYR A 136 -8.92 4.27 -17.29
C TYR A 136 -8.52 5.74 -17.15
N ARG A 137 -8.90 6.33 -16.01
CA ARG A 137 -8.50 7.69 -15.57
C ARG A 137 -7.98 7.67 -14.13
N PRO A 138 -6.90 8.41 -13.81
CA PRO A 138 -6.45 8.57 -12.43
C PRO A 138 -7.56 9.09 -11.52
N VAL A 139 -7.63 8.54 -10.31
CA VAL A 139 -8.49 9.06 -9.23
C VAL A 139 -7.61 9.84 -8.27
N THR A 140 -7.90 11.13 -8.09
CA THR A 140 -6.99 12.09 -7.42
C THR A 140 -7.02 12.02 -5.90
N ASP A 141 -8.15 11.64 -5.32
CA ASP A 141 -8.43 11.58 -3.89
C ASP A 141 -8.80 10.16 -3.40
N GLY A 142 -8.53 9.16 -4.25
CA GLY A 142 -8.73 7.73 -3.96
C GLY A 142 -7.77 7.17 -2.90
N PRO A 143 -8.14 6.08 -2.18
CA PRO A 143 -7.19 5.35 -1.36
C PRO A 143 -6.06 4.80 -2.24
N GLY A 144 -4.82 5.12 -1.89
CA GLY A 144 -3.65 4.58 -2.58
C GLY A 144 -3.41 3.11 -2.23
N SER A 145 -2.81 2.36 -3.13
CA SER A 145 -2.42 0.97 -2.88
C SER A 145 -0.92 0.88 -2.63
N GLN A 146 -0.51 0.62 -1.38
CA GLN A 146 0.90 0.62 -1.00
C GLN A 146 1.56 -0.71 -1.33
N VAL A 147 2.62 -0.66 -2.14
CA VAL A 147 3.46 -1.80 -2.50
C VAL A 147 4.67 -1.87 -1.59
N ALA A 148 5.00 -3.06 -1.11
CA ALA A 148 6.13 -3.32 -0.24
C ALA A 148 6.94 -4.52 -0.72
N LEU A 149 8.24 -4.52 -0.45
CA LEU A 149 9.05 -5.73 -0.49
C LEU A 149 8.91 -6.45 0.85
N ALA A 150 8.60 -7.74 0.82
CA ALA A 150 8.50 -8.57 2.01
C ALA A 150 9.31 -9.87 1.86
N TRP A 151 9.78 -10.40 2.99
CA TRP A 151 10.46 -11.69 3.09
C TRP A 151 10.33 -12.24 4.51
N VAL A 152 10.56 -13.54 4.70
CA VAL A 152 10.51 -14.17 6.03
C VAL A 152 11.74 -13.77 6.83
N GLU A 153 11.53 -13.26 8.05
CA GLU A 153 12.59 -12.71 8.91
C GLU A 153 13.70 -13.73 9.17
N GLU A 154 13.32 -14.96 9.55
CA GLU A 154 14.24 -16.07 9.83
C GLU A 154 15.00 -16.57 8.59
N ARG A 155 14.58 -16.17 7.39
CA ARG A 155 15.20 -16.54 6.09
C ARG A 155 15.89 -15.36 5.42
N THR A 156 16.39 -14.41 6.20
CA THR A 156 17.20 -13.29 5.69
C THR A 156 18.59 -13.81 5.27
N THR A 157 18.77 -14.10 3.99
CA THR A 157 20.05 -14.54 3.40
C THR A 157 20.82 -13.36 2.79
N ASP A 158 22.11 -13.55 2.52
CA ASP A 158 22.94 -12.58 1.77
C ASP A 158 22.30 -12.15 0.43
N LEU A 159 21.58 -13.07 -0.24
CA LEU A 159 20.87 -12.80 -1.49
C LEU A 159 19.67 -11.88 -1.28
N VAL A 160 18.90 -12.10 -0.21
CA VAL A 160 17.78 -11.25 0.17
C VAL A 160 18.29 -9.86 0.56
N GLU A 161 19.36 -9.76 1.34
CA GLU A 161 19.96 -8.47 1.71
C GLU A 161 20.47 -7.68 0.49
N GLU A 162 21.02 -8.37 -0.50
CA GLU A 162 21.43 -7.78 -1.76
C GLU A 162 20.23 -7.27 -2.55
N LEU A 163 19.15 -8.06 -2.65
CA LEU A 163 17.92 -7.66 -3.32
C LEU A 163 17.30 -6.44 -2.64
N VAL A 164 17.23 -6.43 -1.30
CA VAL A 164 16.82 -5.27 -0.50
C VAL A 164 17.70 -4.06 -0.80
N GLY A 165 19.01 -4.26 -0.96
CA GLY A 165 19.93 -3.20 -1.35
C GLY A 165 19.62 -2.61 -2.72
N ILE A 166 19.40 -3.46 -3.72
CA ILE A 166 19.02 -3.07 -5.08
C ILE A 166 17.72 -2.28 -5.07
N VAL A 167 16.69 -2.79 -4.37
CA VAL A 167 15.37 -2.16 -4.31
C VAL A 167 15.41 -0.81 -3.59
N ARG A 168 16.28 -0.65 -2.58
CA ARG A 168 16.55 0.64 -1.91
C ARG A 168 17.45 1.57 -2.73
N GLY A 169 17.76 1.25 -3.98
CA GLY A 169 18.56 2.09 -4.87
C GLY A 169 20.06 2.09 -4.56
N ARG A 170 20.60 1.13 -3.80
CA ARG A 170 22.07 0.97 -3.66
C ARG A 170 22.65 0.57 -5.01
N THR A 171 23.23 1.54 -5.70
CA THR A 171 23.99 1.33 -6.94
C THR A 171 25.20 0.43 -6.69
N ALA A 172 25.64 -0.30 -7.72
CA ALA A 172 26.75 -1.27 -7.65
C ALA A 172 28.08 -0.67 -7.15
N ARG A 173 28.20 0.66 -7.05
CA ARG A 173 29.37 1.39 -6.56
C ARG A 173 29.38 1.66 -5.05
N SER A 174 28.34 1.28 -4.31
CA SER A 174 28.29 1.47 -2.85
C SER A 174 28.83 0.24 -2.12
N SER A 175 30.15 0.04 -2.20
CA SER A 175 30.87 -0.87 -1.31
C SER A 175 31.18 -0.14 0.00
N ARG A 176 30.27 -0.20 0.97
CA ARG A 176 30.66 -0.06 2.38
C ARG A 176 30.33 -1.35 3.09
N GLY A 177 31.36 -2.15 3.37
CA GLY A 177 31.29 -3.13 4.46
C GLY A 177 31.51 -4.61 4.16
N ARG A 178 32.21 -5.01 3.09
CA ARG A 178 32.98 -6.27 3.17
C ARG A 178 34.44 -5.90 3.33
N VAL A 179 34.92 -5.84 4.57
CA VAL A 179 36.35 -5.98 4.86
C VAL A 179 36.72 -7.38 4.35
N PRO A 180 37.62 -7.55 3.39
CA PRO A 180 38.18 -8.86 3.10
C PRO A 180 38.88 -9.33 4.38
N ARG A 181 38.42 -10.45 4.95
CA ARG A 181 39.17 -11.15 5.99
C ARG A 181 40.56 -11.43 5.40
N ALA A 182 41.57 -10.74 5.91
CA ALA A 182 42.95 -11.01 5.57
C ALA A 182 43.24 -12.50 5.86
N PRO A 183 43.98 -13.21 5.00
CA PRO A 183 44.37 -14.58 5.29
C PRO A 183 45.22 -14.61 6.56
N GLU A 184 44.82 -15.44 7.51
CA GLU A 184 45.58 -15.73 8.72
C GLU A 184 46.91 -16.39 8.33
N PRO A 185 48.07 -15.89 8.78
CA PRO A 185 49.31 -16.62 8.64
C PRO A 185 49.33 -17.76 9.66
N GLU A 186 49.32 -19.00 9.16
CA GLU A 186 49.69 -20.19 9.92
C GLU A 186 51.17 -20.11 10.35
N GLY A 187 51.39 -20.27 11.67
CA GLY A 187 52.52 -21.04 12.20
C GLY A 187 53.84 -20.30 12.47
N ALA A 188 54.10 -19.99 13.74
CA ALA A 188 55.39 -20.27 14.38
C ALA A 188 55.27 -20.24 15.92
N SER A 189 55.56 -21.39 16.52
CA SER A 189 55.73 -21.64 17.96
C SER A 189 56.93 -20.93 18.58
N GLY A 190 56.87 -20.56 19.87
CA GLY A 190 58.08 -20.28 20.65
C GLY A 190 57.91 -19.53 21.96
N THR A 191 57.62 -20.28 23.04
CA THR A 191 58.11 -20.14 24.44
C THR A 191 58.58 -18.79 25.02
N GLY A 192 57.97 -18.43 26.17
CA GLY A 192 58.71 -18.14 27.41
C GLY A 192 58.68 -16.71 27.96
N GLY A 193 58.37 -16.56 29.26
CA GLY A 193 58.87 -15.45 30.08
C GLY A 193 57.83 -14.69 30.92
N SER A 194 57.94 -14.83 32.24
CA SER A 194 57.08 -14.25 33.29
C SER A 194 57.64 -12.93 33.86
N ARG A 195 56.78 -12.23 34.63
CA ARG A 195 57.01 -11.11 35.59
C ARG A 195 56.97 -9.72 34.95
N GLY A 196 56.30 -8.70 35.48
CA GLY A 196 55.71 -8.43 36.79
C GLY A 196 55.88 -6.91 37.05
N GLY A 197 54.94 -6.24 37.71
CA GLY A 197 55.18 -4.85 38.15
C GLY A 197 53.95 -3.95 38.22
N SER A 198 53.44 -3.81 39.44
CA SER A 198 52.49 -2.81 39.95
C SER A 198 52.99 -1.36 39.81
N GLY A 199 52.05 -0.40 39.70
CA GLY A 199 52.31 1.02 39.96
C GLY A 199 51.02 1.83 40.03
N ALA A 200 50.76 2.45 41.18
CA ALA A 200 49.50 3.04 41.57
C ALA A 200 49.40 4.56 41.35
N ARG A 201 48.15 5.02 41.25
CA ARG A 201 47.53 6.24 41.83
C ARG A 201 48.27 7.59 41.80
N GLY A 202 47.52 8.59 41.30
CA GLY A 202 47.11 9.74 42.11
C GLY A 202 47.64 11.11 41.66
N GLY A 203 46.77 12.12 41.72
CA GLY A 203 47.21 13.52 41.79
C GLY A 203 46.37 14.54 41.04
N SER A 204 45.31 15.02 41.69
CA SER A 204 44.55 16.23 41.38
C SER A 204 45.38 17.51 41.39
N GLY A 205 44.98 18.52 40.61
CA GLY A 205 45.41 19.91 40.76
C GLY A 205 44.49 20.86 40.00
N ALA A 206 43.82 21.75 40.73
CA ALA A 206 42.78 22.65 40.25
C ALA A 206 43.23 24.12 40.26
N ARG A 207 42.45 24.96 39.54
CA ARG A 207 42.33 26.45 39.62
C ARG A 207 43.50 27.24 39.01
N GLY A 208 43.32 28.39 38.35
CA GLY A 208 42.17 29.25 38.07
C GLY A 208 42.66 30.59 37.50
N GLY A 209 41.72 31.46 37.10
CA GLY A 209 41.94 32.89 36.78
C GLY A 209 41.90 33.21 35.28
N SER A 210 40.78 33.71 34.72
CA SER A 210 40.26 35.09 34.75
C SER A 210 40.99 36.04 33.78
N GLY A 211 40.25 36.61 32.82
CA GLY A 211 40.73 37.70 31.98
C GLY A 211 39.75 38.03 30.85
N ALA A 212 38.78 38.90 31.13
CA ALA A 212 37.96 39.57 30.13
C ALA A 212 38.80 40.65 29.40
N ASN A 213 38.50 40.91 28.12
CA ASN A 213 37.88 42.16 27.63
C ASN A 213 38.26 42.49 26.17
N GLY A 214 37.32 43.12 25.45
CA GLY A 214 37.53 43.99 24.28
C GLY A 214 37.57 43.28 22.90
N SER A 215 36.57 43.38 22.02
CA SER A 215 35.96 44.52 21.30
C SER A 215 36.63 44.86 19.96
N GLY A 216 35.80 44.96 18.92
CA GLY A 216 36.09 45.50 17.58
C GLY A 216 36.06 44.41 16.50
N GLY A 217 35.20 44.39 15.48
CA GLY A 217 34.40 45.45 14.86
C GLY A 217 34.82 45.60 13.40
N SER A 218 33.89 45.28 12.46
CA SER A 218 33.81 45.70 11.04
C SER A 218 33.20 44.56 10.19
N LYS A 219 31.92 44.65 9.79
CA LYS A 219 31.41 45.12 8.46
C LYS A 219 31.95 44.30 7.27
N GLY A 220 31.15 43.86 6.30
CA GLY A 220 29.75 44.13 5.98
C GLY A 220 29.40 43.59 4.58
N GLY A 221 28.12 43.68 4.21
CA GLY A 221 27.56 43.43 2.86
C GLY A 221 26.80 42.11 2.76
N GLY A 222 25.46 42.03 2.72
CA GLY A 222 24.44 43.02 2.38
C GLY A 222 24.03 42.88 0.91
N GLY A 223 22.81 42.39 0.65
CA GLY A 223 22.25 42.27 -0.70
C GLY A 223 20.94 41.47 -0.75
N SER A 224 19.87 42.06 -0.21
CA SER A 224 18.48 41.63 -0.39
C SER A 224 17.99 41.92 -1.81
N ASN A 225 16.96 41.21 -2.27
CA ASN A 225 15.99 41.81 -3.18
C ASN A 225 14.57 41.30 -2.89
N ASP A 226 13.70 42.24 -2.57
CA ASP A 226 12.26 42.13 -2.40
C ASP A 226 11.54 42.58 -3.68
N GLY A 227 10.29 42.12 -3.84
CA GLY A 227 9.24 42.79 -4.62
C GLY A 227 8.88 42.09 -5.94
N ALA A 228 7.61 41.94 -6.34
CA ALA A 228 6.40 42.56 -5.83
C ALA A 228 5.13 41.81 -6.30
N LYS A 229 4.06 42.07 -5.56
CA LYS A 229 2.66 41.73 -5.79
C LYS A 229 2.11 42.28 -7.11
N SER A 230 1.05 41.64 -7.62
CA SER A 230 -0.11 42.37 -8.12
C SER A 230 -1.40 41.58 -7.87
N SER A 231 -2.49 42.34 -7.80
CA SER A 231 -3.78 42.02 -7.19
C SER A 231 -4.92 42.50 -8.10
N GLY A 232 -6.07 41.83 -8.02
CA GLY A 232 -7.39 42.29 -8.49
C GLY A 232 -8.28 41.06 -8.71
N GLY A 233 -9.40 40.81 -8.03
CA GLY A 233 -10.52 41.69 -7.64
C GLY A 233 -11.51 41.76 -8.82
N ALA A 234 -12.83 41.54 -8.74
CA ALA A 234 -13.78 41.27 -7.67
C ALA A 234 -15.17 40.96 -8.31
N LYS A 235 -16.17 40.61 -7.47
CA LYS A 235 -17.64 40.59 -7.68
C LYS A 235 -18.17 39.44 -8.55
N GLY A 236 -19.27 38.75 -8.23
CA GLY A 236 -20.39 39.01 -7.32
C GLY A 236 -21.65 38.47 -8.02
N GLY A 237 -22.56 37.78 -7.33
CA GLY A 237 -23.79 37.31 -7.99
C GLY A 237 -24.56 36.23 -7.24
N ASP A 238 -25.27 36.63 -6.20
CA ASP A 238 -26.50 35.98 -5.74
C ASP A 238 -27.50 35.87 -6.92
N ARG A 239 -28.07 34.68 -7.14
CA ARG A 239 -29.33 34.46 -7.89
C ARG A 239 -29.83 33.02 -7.70
N ARG A 240 -30.67 32.84 -6.68
CA ARG A 240 -31.80 31.90 -6.76
C ARG A 240 -32.69 32.27 -7.93
N LYS A 241 -33.23 31.29 -8.66
CA LYS A 241 -34.65 31.23 -9.11
C LYS A 241 -35.00 29.85 -9.70
N PRO A 242 -36.30 29.49 -9.74
CA PRO A 242 -36.78 28.12 -9.52
C PRO A 242 -37.65 27.55 -10.69
N THR A 243 -38.21 26.35 -10.43
CA THR A 243 -39.45 25.71 -10.98
C THR A 243 -39.33 24.81 -12.22
N PRO A 244 -40.27 23.86 -12.48
CA PRO A 244 -41.55 23.60 -11.80
C PRO A 244 -41.82 22.16 -11.32
N ARG A 245 -42.55 22.07 -10.19
CA ARG A 245 -43.46 20.97 -9.88
C ARG A 245 -44.65 21.02 -10.83
N VAL A 246 -45.04 19.87 -11.38
CA VAL A 246 -46.39 19.64 -11.92
C VAL A 246 -47.20 18.82 -10.90
N PRO A 247 -48.51 19.08 -10.74
CA PRO A 247 -49.34 18.51 -9.68
C PRO A 247 -49.92 17.14 -10.04
N GLY A 248 -50.10 16.33 -9.00
CA GLY A 248 -51.19 15.37 -8.75
C GLY A 248 -51.80 14.58 -9.90
N ASP A 249 -51.83 13.25 -9.72
CA ASP A 249 -53.15 12.64 -9.63
C ASP A 249 -53.20 11.60 -8.51
N GLU A 250 -54.09 11.90 -7.57
CA GLU A 250 -54.54 11.06 -6.49
C GLU A 250 -55.83 10.39 -6.99
N ARG A 251 -55.83 9.05 -7.10
CA ARG A 251 -57.01 8.16 -6.94
C ARG A 251 -56.56 6.72 -7.20
N ALA A 252 -56.41 5.94 -6.14
CA ALA A 252 -57.46 5.12 -5.56
C ALA A 252 -57.62 3.77 -6.27
N ARG A 253 -57.20 2.69 -5.60
CA ARG A 253 -58.10 1.66 -5.05
C ARG A 253 -57.29 0.49 -4.49
N SER A 254 -57.32 0.37 -3.17
CA SER A 254 -57.40 -0.94 -2.51
C SER A 254 -58.68 -1.65 -2.97
N PRO A 255 -58.68 -2.99 -3.04
CA PRO A 255 -59.26 -3.74 -1.93
C PRO A 255 -58.53 -5.03 -1.53
N ARG A 256 -58.51 -5.22 -0.21
CA ARG A 256 -58.65 -6.45 0.60
C ARG A 256 -58.77 -7.81 -0.13
N GLY A 257 -58.06 -8.80 0.43
CA GLY A 257 -58.45 -10.22 0.42
C GLY A 257 -57.25 -11.15 0.63
N ALA A 258 -56.98 -11.58 1.88
CA ALA A 258 -57.20 -12.96 2.35
C ALA A 258 -56.15 -13.97 1.82
N SER A 259 -55.17 -14.39 2.61
CA SER A 259 -55.21 -15.45 3.65
C SER A 259 -54.59 -16.77 3.16
N GLY A 260 -53.66 -17.31 3.95
CA GLY A 260 -53.44 -18.75 4.07
C GLY A 260 -52.28 -19.33 3.25
N GLY A 261 -51.24 -19.81 3.95
CA GLY A 261 -50.21 -20.64 3.31
C GLY A 261 -48.95 -20.85 4.14
N ARG A 262 -49.07 -21.39 5.37
CA ARG A 262 -47.92 -21.82 6.19
C ARG A 262 -47.84 -23.35 6.17
N ALA A 263 -46.81 -23.90 5.53
CA ALA A 263 -46.48 -25.33 5.56
C ALA A 263 -45.18 -25.56 6.37
N LYS A 264 -45.19 -26.65 7.15
CA LYS A 264 -44.18 -27.07 8.15
C LYS A 264 -42.90 -27.60 7.49
N PRO A 265 -41.86 -27.90 8.30
CA PRO A 265 -41.59 -29.32 8.50
C PRO A 265 -41.42 -29.76 9.95
N ALA A 266 -41.79 -31.02 10.18
CA ALA A 266 -41.72 -31.74 11.44
C ALA A 266 -40.33 -32.36 11.64
N THR A 267 -39.72 -32.15 12.82
CA THR A 267 -38.63 -33.00 13.30
C THR A 267 -39.05 -33.71 14.58
N ARG A 268 -38.75 -35.00 14.56
CA ARG A 268 -39.26 -36.08 15.39
C ARG A 268 -38.48 -36.12 16.71
N ARG A 269 -39.18 -35.96 17.83
CA ARG A 269 -38.66 -36.11 19.20
C ARG A 269 -38.41 -37.59 19.48
N GLY A 270 -37.15 -38.00 19.54
CA GLY A 270 -36.72 -39.30 20.08
C GLY A 270 -36.64 -39.25 21.60
N LYS A 271 -37.26 -40.23 22.26
CA LYS A 271 -37.31 -40.44 23.71
C LYS A 271 -36.07 -41.25 24.15
N PRO A 272 -35.39 -40.95 25.27
CA PRO A 272 -34.30 -41.78 25.77
C PRO A 272 -34.86 -42.93 26.60
N GLY A 273 -34.38 -44.15 26.35
CA GLY A 273 -34.59 -45.32 27.20
C GLY A 273 -33.28 -45.69 27.91
N PRO A 274 -33.31 -46.06 29.21
CA PRO A 274 -32.11 -46.31 30.01
C PRO A 274 -31.67 -47.77 29.90
N ARG A 275 -30.37 -48.04 29.97
CA ARG A 275 -29.84 -49.34 30.41
C ARG A 275 -28.45 -49.14 31.01
N GLY A 276 -28.38 -49.37 32.31
CA GLY A 276 -27.14 -49.63 33.04
C GLY A 276 -26.91 -51.12 33.24
N SER A 277 -25.70 -51.42 33.72
CA SER A 277 -25.13 -52.70 34.17
C SER A 277 -24.86 -53.72 33.05
N ARG A 278 -23.68 -54.34 32.96
CA ARG A 278 -22.68 -54.72 33.97
C ARG A 278 -21.26 -54.61 33.42
#